data_AF-A0A1M5SIJ3-F1
#
_entry.id   AF-A0A1M5SIJ3-F1
#
_cell.length_a   1.000
_cell.length_b   1.000
_cell.length_c   1.000
_cell.angle_alpha   90.00
_cell.angle_beta   90.00
_cell.angle_gamma   90.00
#
_symmetry.space_group_name_H-M   'P 1'
#
loop_
_entity.id
_entity.type
_entity.pdbx_description
1 polymer ?
#
loop_
_entity_poly.entity_id
_entity_poly.type
_entity_poly.pdbx_seq_one_letter_code
_entity_poly.pdbx_strand_id
1 'polypeptide(L)'
;MEGRSVRKYKDEGAIAEKAVAGGYKDIYRKSLIPLTEMQKLMGKSKFEELLGDLIYKPPGKPTLVPNSDKRPAMNVADAKNEFNEIMED
;
A
#
# COMPACT_ATOMS: atom_id res chain seq x y z
N MET A 1 12.11 -2.51 3.11
CA MET A 1 11.38 -1.33 2.59
C MET A 1 9.98 -1.76 2.24
N GLU A 2 9.00 -1.36 3.06
CA GLU A 2 7.59 -1.70 2.88
C GLU A 2 7.05 -1.00 1.62
N GLY A 3 6.38 -1.79 0.77
CA GLY A 3 5.91 -1.36 -0.53
C GLY A 3 4.96 -0.17 -0.43
N ARG A 4 5.47 1.04 -0.69
CA ARG A 4 4.62 2.21 -0.92
C ARG A 4 3.66 1.85 -2.05
N SER A 5 2.39 1.71 -1.72
CA SER A 5 1.34 1.55 -2.72
C SER A 5 1.28 2.82 -3.56
N VAL A 6 1.99 2.83 -4.69
CA VAL A 6 2.02 3.98 -5.60
C VAL A 6 0.71 3.98 -6.37
N ARG A 7 -0.20 4.88 -6.00
CA ARG A 7 -1.42 5.17 -6.77
C ARG A 7 -1.01 5.76 -8.13
N LYS A 8 -1.67 5.33 -9.21
CA LYS A 8 -1.43 5.84 -10.56
C LYS A 8 -2.72 6.37 -11.17
N TYR A 9 -2.59 7.35 -12.05
CA TYR A 9 -3.69 7.74 -12.91
C TYR A 9 -3.97 6.63 -13.91
N LYS A 10 -5.24 6.28 -14.04
CA LYS A 10 -5.71 5.30 -15.03
C LYS A 10 -5.65 5.89 -16.43
N ASP A 11 -6.05 7.15 -16.56
CA ASP A 11 -6.08 7.89 -17.82
C ASP A 11 -5.74 9.36 -17.55
N GLU A 12 -4.57 9.79 -18.03
CA GLU A 12 -4.08 11.15 -17.78
C GLU A 12 -4.91 12.21 -18.52
N GLY A 13 -5.51 11.85 -19.67
CA GLY A 13 -6.37 12.74 -20.46
C GLY A 13 -7.67 13.05 -19.72
N ALA A 14 -8.36 11.99 -19.26
CA ALA A 14 -9.60 12.16 -18.50
C ALA A 14 -9.39 12.92 -17.17
N ILE A 15 -8.25 12.70 -16.50
CA ILE A 15 -7.89 13.44 -15.29
C ILE A 15 -7.74 14.93 -15.60
N ALA A 16 -7.04 15.25 -16.68
CA ALA A 16 -6.82 16.63 -17.09
C ALA A 16 -8.13 17.32 -17.47
N GLU A 17 -8.99 16.66 -18.25
CA GLU A 17 -10.31 17.20 -18.61
C GLU A 17 -11.14 17.51 -17.37
N LYS A 18 -11.23 16.58 -16.41
CA LYS A 18 -11.98 16.81 -15.17
C LYS A 18 -11.38 17.90 -14.30
N ALA A 19 -10.06 17.98 -14.22
CA ALA A 19 -9.40 19.04 -13.46
C ALA A 19 -9.60 20.42 -14.12
N VAL A 20 -9.48 20.52 -15.44
CA VAL A 20 -9.74 21.75 -16.20
C VAL A 20 -11.21 22.14 -16.11
N ALA A 21 -12.15 21.19 -16.19
CA ALA A 21 -13.57 21.41 -15.97
C ALA A 21 -13.87 21.91 -14.55
N GLY A 22 -13.07 21.47 -13.56
CA GLY A 22 -13.09 21.98 -12.19
C GLY A 22 -12.41 23.34 -12.00
N GLY A 23 -11.89 23.95 -13.07
CA GLY A 23 -11.21 25.26 -13.04
C GLY A 23 -9.71 25.18 -12.74
N TYR A 24 -9.12 24.00 -12.65
CA TYR A 24 -7.72 23.79 -12.32
C TYR A 24 -6.86 23.71 -13.59
N LYS A 25 -6.07 24.76 -13.84
CA LYS A 25 -5.16 24.85 -15.00
C LYS A 25 -3.69 24.57 -14.65
N ASP A 26 -3.32 24.67 -13.37
CA ASP A 26 -1.98 24.42 -12.83
C ASP A 26 -1.67 22.92 -12.61
N ILE A 27 -2.26 22.06 -13.44
CA ILE A 27 -2.13 20.61 -13.34
C ILE A 27 -0.94 20.06 -14.14
N TYR A 28 -0.20 20.92 -14.83
CA TYR A 28 0.94 20.55 -15.66
C TYR A 28 2.19 21.32 -15.22
N ARG A 29 3.31 20.61 -15.09
CA ARG A 29 4.62 21.22 -14.80
C ARG A 29 5.66 20.94 -15.89
N LYS A 30 5.71 19.68 -16.30
CA LYS A 30 6.46 19.16 -17.45
C LYS A 30 5.65 18.04 -18.11
N SER A 31 4.96 17.29 -17.25
CA SER A 31 3.84 16.40 -17.53
C SER A 31 2.76 16.67 -16.45
N LEU A 32 1.68 15.89 -16.46
CA LEU A 32 0.63 15.95 -15.45
C LEU A 32 1.25 15.83 -14.04
N ILE A 33 0.85 16.73 -13.11
CA ILE A 33 1.37 16.72 -11.74
C ILE A 33 1.00 15.41 -11.03
N PRO A 34 1.86 14.91 -10.12
CA PRO A 34 1.58 13.68 -9.39
C PRO A 34 0.36 13.83 -8.46
N LEU A 35 -0.27 12.71 -8.09
CA LEU A 35 -1.50 12.68 -7.27
C LEU A 35 -1.41 13.50 -5.99
N THR A 36 -0.25 13.50 -5.33
CA THR A 36 -0.03 14.24 -4.09
C THR A 36 -0.09 15.75 -4.29
N GLU A 37 0.42 16.25 -5.42
CA GLU A 37 0.36 17.67 -5.78
C GLU A 37 -1.05 18.03 -6.25
N MET A 38 -1.66 17.17 -7.07
CA MET A 38 -3.04 17.35 -7.53
C MET A 38 -4.00 17.46 -6.35
N GLN A 39 -3.91 16.55 -5.38
CA GLN A 39 -4.72 16.55 -4.17
C GLN A 39 -4.47 17.80 -3.30
N LYS A 40 -3.26 18.35 -3.29
CA LYS A 40 -2.98 19.62 -2.59
C LYS A 40 -3.58 20.82 -3.33
N LEU A 41 -3.55 20.82 -4.65
CA LEU A 41 -4.05 21.90 -5.49
C LEU A 41 -5.58 22.06 -5.40
N MET A 42 -6.32 20.96 -5.49
CA MET A 42 -7.79 20.98 -5.45
C MET A 42 -8.39 20.66 -4.08
N GLY A 43 -7.61 20.08 -3.16
CA GLY A 43 -8.07 19.61 -1.86
C GLY A 43 -8.59 18.17 -1.90
N LYS A 44 -8.56 17.48 -0.75
CA LYS A 44 -8.90 16.06 -0.63
C LYS A 44 -10.32 15.73 -1.12
N SER A 45 -11.31 16.55 -0.74
CA SER A 45 -12.71 16.30 -1.08
C SER A 45 -12.96 16.36 -2.59
N LYS A 46 -12.52 17.44 -3.26
CA LYS A 46 -12.68 17.60 -4.71
C LYS A 46 -11.85 16.60 -5.49
N PHE A 47 -10.68 16.23 -4.97
CA PHE A 47 -9.84 15.22 -5.60
C PHE A 47 -10.51 13.85 -5.63
N GLU A 48 -11.08 13.39 -4.51
CA GLU A 48 -11.81 12.12 -4.46
C GLU A 48 -13.10 12.16 -5.29
N GLU A 49 -13.83 13.29 -5.28
CA GLU A 49 -15.08 13.46 -6.06
C GLU A 49 -14.83 13.49 -7.57
N LEU A 50 -13.84 14.25 -8.04
CA LEU A 50 -13.56 14.42 -9.46
C LEU A 50 -12.76 13.24 -10.02
N LEU A 51 -11.68 12.85 -9.33
CA LEU A 51 -10.64 11.97 -9.85
C LEU A 51 -10.62 10.59 -9.20
N GLY A 52 -11.42 10.34 -8.15
CA GLY A 52 -11.42 9.08 -7.41
C GLY A 52 -11.60 7.84 -8.28
N ASP A 53 -12.49 7.93 -9.27
CA ASP A 53 -12.78 6.83 -10.21
C ASP A 53 -11.67 6.61 -11.27
N LEU A 54 -10.88 7.66 -11.53
CA LEU A 54 -9.77 7.67 -12.48
C LEU A 54 -8.41 7.36 -11.82
N ILE A 55 -8.41 7.05 -10.52
CA ILE A 55 -7.22 6.67 -9.77
C ILE A 55 -7.30 5.18 -9.52
N TYR A 56 -6.34 4.44 -10.09
CA TYR A 56 -6.19 3.03 -9.81
C TYR A 56 -5.10 2.83 -8.75
N LYS A 57 -5.45 2.13 -7.67
CA LYS A 57 -4.46 1.59 -6.74
C LYS A 57 -4.06 0.22 -7.27
N PRO A 58 -2.85 0.03 -7.82
CA PRO A 58 -2.38 -1.31 -8.10
C PRO A 58 -2.46 -2.10 -6.81
N PRO A 59 -3.15 -3.26 -6.77
CA PRO A 59 -3.11 -4.13 -5.62
C PRO A 59 -1.64 -4.49 -5.46
N GLY A 60 -1.00 -3.93 -4.43
CA GLY A 60 0.26 -4.48 -3.97
C GLY A 60 0.00 -5.96 -3.77
N LYS A 61 0.87 -6.83 -4.31
CA LYS A 61 0.76 -8.28 -4.10
C LYS A 61 0.30 -8.47 -2.66
N PRO A 62 -0.87 -9.09 -2.40
CA PRO A 62 -1.11 -9.58 -1.07
C PRO A 62 0.07 -10.52 -0.82
N THR A 63 1.03 -10.08 -0.01
CA THR A 63 1.92 -11.02 0.62
C THR A 63 0.97 -11.90 1.40
N LEU A 64 0.71 -13.09 0.85
CA LEU A 64 0.25 -14.25 1.59
C LEU A 64 1.23 -14.38 2.73
N VAL A 65 0.93 -13.71 3.84
CA VAL A 65 1.35 -14.21 5.14
C VAL A 65 0.77 -15.62 5.15
N PRO A 66 1.57 -16.69 5.19
CA PRO A 66 0.98 -17.95 5.57
C PRO A 66 0.34 -17.67 6.93
N ASN A 67 -0.99 -17.76 6.98
CA ASN A 67 -1.79 -17.70 8.19
C ASN A 67 -1.60 -19.03 8.96
N SER A 68 -0.33 -19.38 9.13
CA SER A 68 0.18 -20.48 9.92
C SER A 68 1.14 -19.92 10.97
N ASP A 69 0.80 -18.74 11.53
CA ASP A 69 0.98 -18.53 12.96
C ASP A 69 -0.10 -19.36 13.67
N LYS A 70 0.13 -20.68 13.67
CA LYS A 70 -0.57 -21.65 14.51
C LYS A 70 0.51 -22.52 15.13
N ARG A 71 1.28 -21.93 16.04
CA ARG A 71 1.83 -22.72 17.15
C ARG A 71 1.02 -22.39 18.39
N PRO A 72 -0.20 -22.93 18.57
CA PRO A 72 -0.74 -23.05 19.91
C PRO A 72 0.23 -23.95 20.69
N ALA A 73 0.94 -23.36 21.65
CA ALA A 73 1.65 -24.11 22.66
C ALA A 73 0.61 -24.83 23.53
N MET A 74 0.36 -26.11 23.28
CA MET A 74 -0.26 -26.97 24.28
C MET A 74 0.26 -28.40 24.20
N ASN A 75 1.01 -28.74 25.24
CA ASN A 75 0.99 -30.01 25.97
C ASN A 75 1.23 -31.30 25.19
N VAL A 76 2.48 -31.77 25.26
CA VAL A 76 2.71 -33.19 25.49
C VAL A 76 3.54 -33.30 26.76
N ALA A 77 2.88 -33.69 27.85
CA ALA A 77 3.55 -34.21 29.02
C ALA A 77 4.19 -35.55 28.66
N ASP A 78 5.36 -35.79 29.27
CA ASP A 78 6.01 -37.09 29.47
C ASP A 78 6.71 -37.74 28.27
N ALA A 79 8.04 -37.65 28.26
CA ALA A 79 8.91 -38.83 28.29
C ALA A 79 10.38 -38.40 28.51
N LYS A 80 10.86 -38.62 29.74
CA LYS A 80 12.15 -39.25 30.11
C LYS A 80 13.36 -39.17 29.15
N ASN A 81 14.52 -38.97 29.79
CA ASN A 81 15.90 -38.97 29.26
C ASN A 81 16.31 -37.69 28.52
N GLU A 82 17.45 -37.07 28.75
CA GLU A 82 18.70 -37.57 29.33
C GLU A 82 19.46 -36.33 29.83
N PHE A 83 19.61 -36.15 31.14
CA PHE A 83 20.61 -35.24 31.69
C PHE A 83 21.93 -35.97 31.53
N ASN A 84 22.67 -35.67 30.46
CA ASN A 84 24.04 -36.14 30.34
C ASN A 84 24.97 -34.94 30.27
N GLU A 85 25.76 -34.85 31.34
CA GLU A 85 27.01 -34.11 31.45
C GLU A 85 27.80 -34.11 30.15
N ILE A 86 28.34 -32.95 29.79
CA ILE A 86 29.73 -32.88 29.31
C ILE A 86 30.42 -31.69 29.99
N MET A 87 31.51 -32.01 30.68
CA MET A 87 32.55 -31.10 31.17
C MET A 87 33.43 -30.60 30.01
N GLU A 88 34.30 -29.64 30.36
CA GLU A 88 35.51 -29.14 29.66
C GLU A 88 35.27 -28.12 28.53
N ASP A 89 36.00 -27.00 28.45
CA ASP A 89 37.36 -26.67 28.96
C ASP A 89 37.37 -25.44 29.91
#